data_AF-A0A1Y4J045-F1
#
_entry.id   AF-A0A1Y4J045-F1
#
_cell.length_a   1.000
_cell.length_b   1.000
_cell.length_c   1.000
_cell.angle_alpha   90.00
_cell.angle_beta   90.00
_cell.angle_gamma   90.00
#
_symmetry.space_group_name_H-M   'P 1'
#
loop_
_entity.id
_entity.type
_entity.pdbx_description
1 polymer ?
#
loop_
_entity_poly.entity_id
_entity_poly.type
_entity_poly.pdbx_seq_one_letter_code
_entity_poly.pdbx_strand_id
1 'polypeptide(L)' 'MVHTITEQDLIINLKAAGVDGALLQEFLDCWKAGKTKEQLRLLAQKREGLLERVHREEKQIQCLDYLVYQIEKEEKH' A
#
# COMPACT_ATOMS: atom_id res chain seq x y z
N MET A 1 27.43 11.46 10.02
CA MET A 1 27.07 11.92 8.67
C MET A 1 25.58 11.73 8.51
N VAL A 2 24.81 12.80 8.34
CA VAL A 2 23.39 12.70 8.00
C VAL A 2 23.37 12.33 6.51
N HIS A 3 23.07 11.09 6.17
CA HIS A 3 22.94 10.73 4.77
C HIS A 3 21.69 11.41 4.22
N THR A 4 21.87 12.39 3.35
CA THR A 4 20.79 12.96 2.55
C THR A 4 20.32 11.89 1.57
N ILE A 5 19.04 11.52 1.63
CA ILE A 5 18.40 10.62 0.67
C ILE A 5 18.60 11.16 -0.75
N THR A 6 19.05 10.30 -1.67
CA THR A 6 19.16 10.65 -3.10
C THR A 6 17.84 10.45 -3.83
N GLU A 7 17.70 11.04 -5.02
CA GLU A 7 16.53 10.81 -5.89
C GLU A 7 16.39 9.32 -6.25
N GLN A 8 17.51 8.63 -6.48
CA GLN A 8 17.51 7.21 -6.77
C GLN A 8 17.00 6.38 -5.58
N ASP A 9 17.42 6.73 -4.36
CA ASP A 9 16.90 6.09 -3.14
C ASP A 9 15.38 6.28 -3.03
N LEU A 10 14.87 7.48 -3.33
CA LEU A 10 13.43 7.74 -3.35
C LEU A 10 12.70 6.87 -4.36
N ILE A 11 13.20 6.80 -5.59
CA ILE A 11 12.58 5.99 -6.64
C ILE A 11 12.49 4.52 -6.22
N ILE A 12 13.55 3.96 -5.64
CA ILE A 12 13.57 2.57 -5.18
C ILE A 12 12.53 2.36 -4.07
N ASN A 13 12.52 3.22 -3.06
CA ASN A 13 11.59 3.10 -1.93
C ASN A 13 10.12 3.28 -2.36
N LEU A 14 9.85 4.25 -3.23
CA LEU A 14 8.50 4.51 -3.76
C LEU A 14 8.00 3.32 -4.57
N LYS A 15 8.83 2.76 -5.47
CA LYS A 15 8.47 1.56 -6.23
C LYS A 15 8.24 0.35 -5.34
N ALA A 16 9.07 0.16 -4.30
CA ALA A 16 8.88 -0.91 -3.32
C ALA A 16 7.57 -0.76 -2.53
N ALA A 17 7.12 0.48 -2.27
CA ALA A 17 5.81 0.78 -1.71
C ALA A 17 4.65 0.69 -2.73
N GLY A 18 4.92 0.31 -3.97
CA GLY A 18 3.96 0.23 -5.06
C GLY A 18 3.51 1.59 -5.60
N VAL A 19 4.30 2.65 -5.41
CA VAL A 19 4.11 3.96 -6.05
C VAL A 19 4.86 3.95 -7.38
N ASP A 20 4.13 4.03 -8.49
CA ASP A 20 4.67 3.99 -9.84
C ASP A 20 3.92 4.96 -10.79
N GLY A 21 4.32 4.96 -12.05
CA GLY A 21 3.68 5.75 -13.10
C GLY A 21 3.57 7.24 -12.78
N ALA A 22 2.36 7.78 -12.94
CA ALA A 22 2.09 9.21 -12.73
C ALA A 22 2.30 9.63 -11.27
N LEU A 23 1.97 8.77 -10.30
CA LEU A 23 2.09 9.09 -8.87
C LEU A 23 3.56 9.21 -8.44
N LEU A 24 4.44 8.39 -9.02
CA LEU A 24 5.88 8.50 -8.82
C LEU A 24 6.41 9.84 -9.33
N GLN A 25 5.99 10.26 -10.53
CA GLN A 25 6.41 11.53 -11.10
C GLN A 25 5.92 12.71 -10.26
N GLU A 26 4.64 12.71 -9.86
CA GLU A 26 4.05 13.74 -9.00
C GLU A 26 4.81 13.86 -7.66
N PHE A 27 5.17 12.72 -7.05
CA PHE A 27 5.95 12.72 -5.83
C PHE A 27 7.34 13.34 -6.04
N LEU A 28 8.05 12.97 -7.10
CA LEU A 28 9.39 13.49 -7.40
C LEU A 28 9.37 14.99 -7.68
N ASP A 29 8.35 15.49 -8.37
CA ASP A 29 8.16 16.92 -8.61
C ASP A 29 7.92 17.68 -7.29
N CYS A 30 7.12 17.10 -6.39
CA CYS A 30 6.91 17.64 -5.05
C CYS A 30 8.18 17.61 -4.20
N TRP A 31 9.02 16.59 -4.36
CA TRP A 31 10.31 16.46 -3.70
C TRP A 31 11.29 17.55 -4.16
N LYS A 32 11.46 17.71 -5.48
CA LYS A 32 12.31 18.75 -6.08
C LYS A 32 11.85 20.16 -5.72
N ALA A 33 10.55 20.37 -5.58
CA ALA A 33 9.96 21.65 -5.18
C ALA A 33 9.92 21.90 -3.66
N GLY A 34 10.43 20.99 -2.83
CA GLY A 34 10.41 21.13 -1.35
C GLY A 34 9.01 21.10 -0.73
N LYS A 35 8.00 20.57 -1.45
CA LYS A 35 6.60 20.51 -1.01
C LYS A 35 6.35 19.33 -0.07
N THR A 36 6.92 19.38 1.14
CA THR A 36 6.86 18.27 2.11
C THR A 36 5.43 17.86 2.49
N LYS A 37 4.51 18.82 2.65
CA LYS A 37 3.10 18.51 2.95
C LYS A 37 2.45 17.65 1.86
N GLU A 38 2.77 17.94 0.61
CA GLU A 38 2.22 17.23 -0.53
C GLU A 38 2.81 15.82 -0.66
N GLN A 39 4.12 15.68 -0.44
CA GLN A 39 4.77 14.36 -0.36
C GLN A 39 4.11 13.47 0.71
N LEU A 40 3.86 14.01 1.91
CA LEU A 40 3.19 13.28 2.99
C LEU A 40 1.75 12.92 2.63
N ARG A 41 1.02 13.83 1.97
CA ARG A 41 -0.35 13.58 1.49
C ARG A 41 -0.40 12.40 0.53
N LEU A 42 0.49 12.36 -0.46
CA LEU A 42 0.57 11.27 -1.45
C LEU A 42 0.87 9.92 -0.78
N LEU A 43 1.80 9.89 0.18
CA LEU A 43 2.11 8.67 0.93
C LEU A 43 0.94 8.20 1.80
N ALA A 44 0.22 9.12 2.44
CA ALA A 44 -0.95 8.78 3.24
C ALA A 44 -2.06 8.16 2.37
N GLN A 45 -2.31 8.73 1.18
CA GLN A 45 -3.27 8.18 0.22
C GLN A 45 -2.86 6.78 -0.26
N LYS A 46 -1.58 6.57 -0.55
CA LYS A 46 -1.10 5.24 -0.93
C LYS A 46 -1.31 4.22 0.19
N ARG A 47 -1.02 4.60 1.44
CA ARG A 47 -1.25 3.75 2.62
C ARG A 47 -2.73 3.40 2.80
N GLU A 48 -3.62 4.37 2.63
CA GLU A 48 -5.07 4.15 2.75
C GLU A 48 -5.56 3.13 1.72
N GLY A 49 -5.19 3.26 0.45
CA GLY A 49 -5.58 2.29 -0.59
C GLY A 49 -5.01 0.88 -0.34
N LEU A 50 -3.82 0.75 0.26
CA LEU A 50 -3.28 -0.55 0.69
C LEU A 50 -4.13 -1.17 1.80
N LEU A 51 -4.53 -0.38 2.81
CA LEU A 51 -5.36 -0.85 3.91
C LEU A 51 -6.76 -1.28 3.42
N GLU A 52 -7.37 -0.50 2.52
CA GLU A 52 -8.65 -0.87 1.91
C GLU A 52 -8.57 -2.21 1.19
N ARG A 53 -7.48 -2.45 0.44
CA ARG A 53 -7.24 -3.73 -0.23
C ARG A 53 -7.09 -4.87 0.78
N VAL A 54 -6.29 -4.69 1.83
CA VAL A 54 -6.13 -5.70 2.89
C VAL A 54 -7.47 -6.03 3.53
N HIS A 55 -8.24 -5.02 3.94
CA HIS A 55 -9.55 -5.23 4.56
C HIS A 55 -10.55 -5.94 3.63
N ARG A 56 -10.47 -5.69 2.32
CA ARG A 56 -11.28 -6.42 1.33
C ARG A 56 -10.86 -7.89 1.26
N GLU A 57 -9.57 -8.16 1.16
CA GLU A 57 -9.01 -9.51 1.06
C GLU A 57 -9.29 -10.30 2.36
N GLU A 58 -9.15 -9.69 3.53
CA GLU A 58 -9.51 -10.28 4.83
C GLU A 58 -10.98 -10.73 4.88
N LYS A 59 -11.91 -9.88 4.40
CA LYS A 59 -13.34 -10.25 4.33
C LYS A 59 -13.58 -11.44 3.40
N GLN A 60 -12.87 -11.51 2.28
CA GLN A 60 -12.98 -12.64 1.35
C GLN A 60 -12.49 -13.93 2.01
N ILE A 61 -11.37 -13.88 2.73
CA ILE A 61 -10.83 -15.03 3.48
C ILE A 61 -11.82 -15.48 4.56
N GLN A 62 -12.39 -14.57 5.34
CA GLN A 62 -13.40 -14.91 6.34
C GLN A 62 -14.62 -15.63 5.75
N CYS A 63 -15.09 -15.22 4.57
CA CYS A 63 -16.16 -15.93 3.88
C CYS A 63 -15.75 -17.34 3.47
N LEU A 64 -14.52 -17.53 2.97
CA LEU A 64 -13.99 -18.84 2.61
C LEU A 64 -13.85 -19.75 3.84
N ASP A 65 -13.30 -19.24 4.93
CA ASP A 65 -13.17 -19.96 6.21
C ASP A 65 -14.52 -20.42 6.75
N TYR A 66 -15.54 -19.55 6.64
CA TYR A 66 -16.91 -19.90 7.03
C TYR A 66 -17.47 -21.05 6.17
N LEU A 67 -17.28 -21.02 4.85
CA LEU A 67 -17.73 -22.08 3.96
C LEU A 67 -17.03 -23.40 4.25
N VAL A 68 -15.72 -23.39 4.48
CA VAL A 68 -14.96 -24.58 4.89
C VAL A 68 -15.53 -25.14 6.19
N TYR A 69 -15.76 -24.30 7.21
CA TYR A 69 -16.35 -24.74 8.46
C TYR A 69 -17.73 -25.38 8.29
N GLN A 70 -18.60 -24.84 7.43
CA GLN A 70 -19.92 -25.45 7.16
C GLN A 70 -19.78 -26.85 6.58
N ILE A 71 -18.92 -27.03 5.57
CA ILE A 71 -18.69 -28.32 4.92
C ILE A 71 -18.15 -29.34 5.92
N GLU A 72 -17.11 -28.98 6.69
CA GLU A 72 -16.52 -29.88 7.69
C GLU A 72 -17.50 -30.27 8.81
N LYS A 73 -18.45 -29.38 9.12
CA LYS A 73 -19.51 -29.66 10.09
C LYS A 73 -20.53 -30.65 9.54
N GLU A 74 -20.91 -30.51 8.26
CA GLU A 74 -21.85 -31.41 7.59
C GLU A 74 -21.26 -32.82 7.40
N GLU A 75 -19.96 -32.96 7.12
CA GLU A 75 -19.30 -34.28 6.99
C GLU A 75 -19.17 -35.05 8.31
N LYS A 76 -19.27 -34.37 9.46
CA LYS A 76 -19.16 -34.98 10.80
C LYS A 76 -20.51 -35.41 11.39
N HIS A 77 -21.60 -35.38 10.62
CA HIS A 77 -22.93 -35.86 10.99
C HIS A 77 -23.39 -36.97 10.06
#